data_AF-A0A3S9BS33-F1
#
_entry.id   AF-A0A3S9BS33-F1
#
_cell.length_a   1.000
_cell.length_b   1.000
_cell.length_c   1.000
_cell.angle_alpha   90.00
_cell.angle_beta   90.00
_cell.angle_gamma   90.00
#
_symmetry.space_group_name_H-M   'P 1'
#
loop_
_entity.id
_entity.type
_entity.pdbx_description
1 polymer ?
#
loop_
_entity_poly.entity_id
_entity_poly.type
_entity_poly.pdbx_seq_one_letter_code
_entity_poly.pdbx_strand_id
1 'polypeptide(L)'
;MEKRFTKIANYVAHLAGLPSTFAICCLIIAAWAMSGPIFGFSDTWQLIINTGTTIVTFLMVFLIQNTQNRDGAAIQTKLDELIRVGKAKDTFIGIEHLTESEVEEIRAKCEEAAKRHDRKIAENAVKKAAAQKRGSKTRAA
;
A
#
# COMPACT_ATOMS: atom_id res chain seq x y z
N MET A 1 20.21 -5.56 -18.58
CA MET A 1 19.14 -6.58 -18.59
C MET A 1 17.92 -6.13 -17.79
N GLU A 2 18.13 -5.55 -16.61
CA GLU A 2 17.09 -4.98 -15.73
C GLU A 2 16.04 -4.13 -16.47
N LYS A 3 16.44 -3.08 -17.22
CA LYS A 3 15.50 -2.23 -17.97
C LYS A 3 14.58 -2.99 -18.94
N ARG A 4 15.05 -4.09 -19.55
CA ARG A 4 14.25 -4.90 -20.48
C ARG A 4 13.26 -5.79 -19.73
N PHE A 5 13.73 -6.44 -18.66
CA PHE A 5 12.88 -7.22 -17.76
C PHE A 5 11.78 -6.35 -17.17
N THR A 6 12.12 -5.18 -16.62
CA THR A 6 11.16 -4.23 -16.05
C THR A 6 10.15 -3.78 -17.11
N LYS A 7 10.56 -3.52 -18.35
CA LYS A 7 9.62 -3.12 -19.42
C LYS A 7 8.63 -4.24 -19.76
N ILE A 8 9.11 -5.49 -19.85
CA ILE A 8 8.25 -6.66 -20.10
C ILE A 8 7.33 -6.90 -18.91
N ALA A 9 7.86 -6.93 -17.70
CA ALA A 9 7.10 -7.17 -16.48
C ALA A 9 5.96 -6.14 -16.30
N ASN A 10 6.25 -4.85 -16.51
CA ASN A 10 5.22 -3.81 -16.46
C ASN A 10 4.18 -3.96 -17.55
N TYR A 11 4.60 -4.30 -18.76
CA TYR A 11 3.67 -4.49 -19.88
C TYR A 11 2.73 -5.66 -19.60
N VAL A 12 3.26 -6.80 -19.12
CA VAL A 12 2.46 -7.97 -18.74
C VAL A 12 1.55 -7.66 -17.55
N ALA A 13 2.05 -6.98 -16.52
CA ALA A 13 1.25 -6.59 -15.37
C ALA A 13 0.11 -5.62 -15.75
N HIS A 14 0.40 -4.66 -16.64
CA HIS A 14 -0.60 -3.73 -17.15
C HIS A 14 -1.68 -4.46 -17.95
N LEU A 15 -1.28 -5.34 -18.89
CA LEU A 15 -2.23 -6.15 -19.65
C LEU A 15 -3.06 -7.05 -18.73
N ALA A 16 -2.46 -7.69 -17.74
CA ALA A 16 -3.14 -8.55 -16.78
C ALA A 16 -4.20 -7.80 -15.94
N GLY A 17 -4.02 -6.50 -15.72
CA GLY A 17 -4.97 -5.65 -15.01
C GLY A 17 -6.14 -5.13 -15.86
N LEU A 18 -6.14 -5.31 -17.19
CA LEU A 18 -7.20 -4.81 -18.06
C LEU A 18 -8.45 -5.70 -18.01
N PRO A 19 -9.68 -5.11 -17.94
CA PRO A 19 -10.92 -5.87 -17.97
C PRO A 19 -11.08 -6.74 -19.23
N SER A 20 -10.56 -6.30 -20.37
CA SER A 20 -10.56 -7.07 -21.62
C SER A 20 -9.77 -8.36 -21.52
N THR A 21 -8.64 -8.34 -20.80
CA THR A 21 -7.81 -9.52 -20.59
C THR A 21 -8.53 -10.54 -19.73
N PHE A 22 -9.24 -10.09 -18.70
CA PHE A 22 -10.09 -10.97 -17.89
C PHE A 22 -11.17 -11.64 -18.75
N ALA A 23 -11.86 -10.87 -19.60
CA ALA A 23 -12.86 -11.43 -20.52
C ALA A 23 -12.26 -12.49 -21.46
N ILE A 24 -11.07 -12.24 -22.02
CA ILE A 24 -10.34 -13.22 -22.84
C ILE A 24 -10.01 -14.48 -22.04
N CYS A 25 -9.51 -14.34 -20.80
CA CYS A 25 -9.24 -15.49 -19.93
C CYS A 25 -10.51 -16.31 -19.66
N CYS A 26 -11.64 -15.66 -19.39
CA CYS A 26 -12.94 -16.35 -19.23
C CYS A 26 -13.34 -17.11 -20.50
N LEU A 27 -13.15 -16.53 -21.68
CA LEU A 27 -13.43 -17.20 -22.96
C LEU A 27 -12.52 -18.42 -23.17
N ILE A 28 -11.24 -18.32 -22.82
CA ILE A 28 -10.30 -19.45 -22.89
C ILE A 28 -10.76 -20.58 -21.96
N ILE A 29 -11.15 -20.26 -20.72
CA ILE A 29 -11.67 -21.25 -19.77
C ILE A 29 -12.97 -21.88 -20.28
N ALA A 30 -13.87 -21.09 -20.86
CA ALA A 30 -15.11 -21.60 -21.44
C ALA A 30 -14.85 -22.52 -22.64
N ALA A 31 -13.92 -22.15 -23.54
CA ALA A 31 -13.53 -22.98 -24.67
C ALA A 31 -12.88 -24.29 -24.20
N TRP A 32 -12.01 -24.24 -23.19
CA TRP A 32 -11.45 -25.43 -22.56
C TRP A 32 -12.56 -26.33 -21.99
N ALA A 33 -13.50 -25.77 -21.22
CA ALA A 33 -14.63 -26.52 -20.66
C ALA A 33 -15.49 -27.19 -21.75
N MET A 34 -15.78 -26.48 -22.84
CA MET A 34 -16.53 -27.02 -23.99
C MET A 34 -15.79 -28.13 -24.75
N SER A 35 -14.45 -28.16 -24.69
CA SER A 35 -13.68 -29.28 -25.26
C SER A 35 -13.72 -30.55 -24.40
N GLY A 36 -14.07 -30.43 -23.12
CA GLY A 36 -14.14 -31.54 -22.16
C GLY A 36 -14.93 -32.76 -22.65
N PRO A 37 -16.17 -32.61 -23.16
CA PRO A 37 -16.96 -33.72 -23.70
C PRO A 37 -16.29 -34.46 -24.88
N ILE A 38 -15.54 -33.75 -25.73
CA ILE A 38 -14.83 -34.34 -26.88
C ILE A 38 -13.68 -35.23 -26.38
N PHE A 39 -13.01 -34.82 -25.30
CA PHE A 39 -11.90 -35.55 -24.69
C PHE A 39 -12.31 -36.46 -23.54
N GLY A 40 -13.62 -36.69 -23.34
CA GLY A 40 -14.16 -37.53 -22.27
C GLY A 40 -13.73 -37.10 -20.86
N PHE A 41 -13.45 -35.81 -20.65
CA PHE A 41 -12.90 -35.28 -19.39
C PHE A 41 -11.65 -36.02 -18.88
N SER A 42 -10.81 -36.49 -19.81
CA SER A 42 -9.60 -37.28 -19.50
C SER A 42 -8.62 -36.61 -18.53
N ASP A 43 -7.79 -37.42 -17.88
CA ASP A 43 -6.73 -36.96 -16.98
C ASP A 43 -5.76 -35.99 -17.68
N THR A 44 -5.43 -36.25 -18.95
CA THR A 44 -4.56 -35.36 -19.74
C THR A 44 -5.22 -33.99 -19.97
N TRP A 45 -6.53 -33.96 -20.23
CA TRP A 45 -7.28 -32.72 -20.42
C TRP A 45 -7.32 -31.85 -19.14
N GLN A 46 -7.47 -32.49 -17.98
CA GLN A 46 -7.40 -31.82 -16.67
C GLN A 46 -5.96 -31.38 -16.34
N LEU A 47 -4.98 -32.23 -16.64
CA LEU A 47 -3.57 -31.97 -16.34
C LEU A 47 -3.05 -30.73 -17.08
N ILE A 48 -3.44 -30.54 -18.35
CA ILE A 48 -3.00 -29.39 -19.16
C ILE A 48 -3.44 -28.07 -18.51
N ILE A 49 -4.71 -27.92 -18.13
CA ILE A 49 -5.19 -26.66 -17.55
C ILE A 49 -4.60 -26.42 -16.17
N ASN A 50 -4.46 -27.47 -15.36
CA ASN A 50 -3.95 -27.37 -14.00
C ASN A 50 -2.46 -26.98 -14.02
N THR A 51 -1.67 -27.69 -14.84
CA THR A 51 -0.25 -27.42 -15.01
C THR A 51 -0.02 -26.02 -15.58
N GLY A 52 -0.75 -25.65 -16.63
CA GLY A 52 -0.64 -24.34 -17.26
C GLY A 52 -0.99 -23.20 -16.29
N THR A 53 -2.11 -23.30 -15.59
CA THR A 53 -2.55 -22.28 -14.63
C THR A 53 -1.59 -22.16 -13.46
N THR A 54 -1.04 -23.28 -12.98
CA THR A 54 -0.05 -23.29 -11.89
C THR A 54 1.23 -22.55 -12.30
N ILE A 55 1.76 -22.83 -13.49
CA ILE A 55 2.95 -22.13 -14.02
C ILE A 55 2.67 -20.63 -14.16
N VAL A 56 1.54 -20.26 -14.78
CA VAL A 56 1.15 -18.85 -14.96
C VAL A 56 1.01 -18.15 -13.60
N THR A 57 0.36 -18.79 -12.63
CA THR A 57 0.17 -18.24 -11.29
C THR A 57 1.52 -18.05 -10.59
N PHE A 58 2.42 -19.04 -10.66
CA PHE A 58 3.76 -18.94 -10.09
C PHE A 58 4.54 -17.76 -10.68
N LEU A 59 4.52 -17.60 -12.00
CA LEU A 59 5.14 -16.45 -12.67
C LEU A 59 4.46 -15.13 -12.28
N MET A 60 3.13 -15.13 -12.15
CA MET A 60 2.36 -13.95 -11.77
C MET A 60 2.71 -13.46 -10.37
N VAL A 61 2.99 -14.34 -9.41
CA VAL A 61 3.46 -13.95 -8.07
C VAL A 61 4.73 -13.10 -8.18
N PHE A 62 5.73 -13.53 -8.96
CA PHE A 62 6.95 -12.74 -9.14
C PHE A 62 6.70 -11.42 -9.88
N LEU A 63 5.81 -11.41 -10.88
CA LEU A 63 5.47 -10.19 -11.60
C LEU A 63 4.75 -9.17 -10.70
N ILE A 64 3.80 -9.64 -9.88
CA ILE A 64 3.10 -8.82 -8.90
C ILE A 64 4.10 -8.29 -7.89
N GLN A 65 4.94 -9.14 -7.29
CA GLN A 65 5.95 -8.71 -6.32
C GLN A 65 6.93 -7.68 -6.92
N ASN A 66 7.41 -7.88 -8.15
CA ASN A 66 8.30 -6.92 -8.82
C ASN A 66 7.61 -5.57 -9.05
N THR A 67 6.36 -5.58 -9.50
CA THR A 67 5.58 -4.36 -9.74
C THR A 67 5.28 -3.65 -8.41
N GLN A 68 4.82 -4.38 -7.40
CA GLN A 68 4.52 -3.87 -6.07
C GLN A 68 5.77 -3.31 -5.37
N ASN A 69 6.90 -4.00 -5.41
CA ASN A 69 8.15 -3.54 -4.80
C ASN A 69 8.60 -2.21 -5.42
N ARG A 70 8.54 -2.11 -6.75
CA ARG A 70 8.94 -0.89 -7.47
C ARG A 70 7.97 0.26 -7.21
N ASP A 71 6.67 0.00 -7.26
CA ASP A 71 5.66 1.04 -7.03
C ASP A 71 5.68 1.50 -5.56
N GLY A 72 5.98 0.60 -4.61
CA GLY A 72 6.23 0.91 -3.21
C GLY A 72 7.41 1.87 -3.01
N ALA A 73 8.57 1.56 -3.61
CA ALA A 73 9.73 2.45 -3.58
C ALA A 73 9.43 3.82 -4.20
N ALA A 74 8.70 3.86 -5.32
CA ALA A 74 8.31 5.12 -5.95
C ALA A 74 7.37 5.97 -5.09
N ILE A 75 6.45 5.33 -4.35
CA ILE A 75 5.58 6.02 -3.38
C ILE A 75 6.42 6.57 -2.22
N GLN A 76 7.33 5.77 -1.65
CA GLN A 76 8.23 6.20 -0.58
C GLN A 76 9.04 7.43 -0.98
N THR A 77 9.71 7.40 -2.14
CA THR A 77 10.49 8.55 -2.62
C THR A 77 9.63 9.82 -2.81
N LYS A 78 8.38 9.68 -3.27
CA LYS A 78 7.46 10.83 -3.38
C LYS A 78 7.06 11.38 -2.01
N LEU A 79 6.83 10.51 -1.03
CA LEU A 79 6.52 10.91 0.34
C LEU A 79 7.72 11.57 1.02
N ASP A 80 8.92 11.03 0.82
CA ASP A 80 10.17 11.61 1.32
C ASP A 80 10.36 13.03 0.83
N GLU A 81 10.13 13.28 -0.46
CA GLU A 81 10.22 14.64 -1.01
C GLU A 81 9.17 15.57 -0.39
N LEU A 82 7.93 15.10 -0.18
CA LEU A 82 6.88 15.88 0.48
C LEU A 82 7.22 16.20 1.96
N ILE A 83 7.85 15.27 2.67
CA ILE A 83 8.33 15.48 4.04
C ILE A 83 9.44 16.52 4.04
N ARG A 84 10.42 16.36 3.14
CA ARG A 84 11.59 17.24 2.99
C ARG A 84 11.22 18.68 2.68
N VAL A 85 10.22 18.93 1.84
CA VAL A 85 9.75 20.30 1.53
C VAL A 85 8.71 20.83 2.53
N GLY A 86 8.20 19.94 3.39
CA GLY A 86 7.18 20.26 4.38
C GLY A 86 7.75 20.81 5.70
N LYS A 87 6.86 21.03 6.66
CA LYS A 87 7.24 21.27 8.08
C LYS A 87 7.36 19.97 8.88
N ALA A 88 7.33 18.82 8.19
CA ALA A 88 7.51 17.52 8.79
C ALA A 88 8.99 17.36 9.19
N LYS A 89 9.28 16.49 10.16
CA LYS A 89 10.66 16.24 10.57
C LYS A 89 11.33 15.30 9.57
N ASP A 90 12.52 15.67 9.08
CA ASP A 90 13.33 14.83 8.19
C ASP A 90 13.64 13.43 8.77
N THR A 91 13.47 13.23 10.09
CA THR A 91 13.59 11.93 10.77
C THR A 91 12.65 10.84 10.23
N PHE A 92 11.59 11.20 9.48
CA PHE A 92 10.69 10.22 8.86
C PHE A 92 11.12 9.77 7.46
N ILE A 93 12.12 10.42 6.85
CA ILE A 93 12.63 10.05 5.53
C ILE A 93 13.41 8.74 5.64
N GLY A 94 13.10 7.76 4.79
CA GLY A 94 13.77 6.46 4.77
C GLY A 94 13.50 5.56 5.98
N ILE A 95 12.38 5.78 6.68
CA ILE A 95 11.99 4.99 7.87
C ILE A 95 11.82 3.50 7.56
N GLU A 96 11.52 3.14 6.30
CA GLU A 96 11.41 1.77 5.79
C GLU A 96 12.71 0.97 5.80
N HIS A 97 13.86 1.63 5.94
CA HIS A 97 15.17 0.99 6.04
C HIS A 97 15.57 0.67 7.49
N LEU A 98 14.81 1.16 8.46
CA LEU A 98 15.05 0.89 9.88
C LEU A 98 14.50 -0.48 10.27
N THR A 99 15.05 -1.03 11.35
CA THR A 99 14.51 -2.23 11.97
C THR A 99 13.15 -1.94 12.62
N GLU A 100 12.33 -2.97 12.79
CA GLU A 100 11.00 -2.84 13.40
C GLU A 100 11.06 -2.19 14.79
N SER A 101 12.08 -2.50 15.60
CA SER A 101 12.27 -1.90 16.92
C SER A 101 12.58 -0.40 16.85
N GLU A 102 13.38 0.03 15.87
CA GLU A 102 13.70 1.45 15.66
C GLU A 102 12.47 2.23 15.17
N VAL A 103 11.66 1.64 14.28
CA VAL A 103 10.39 2.23 13.82
C VAL A 103 9.43 2.41 15.00
N GLU A 104 9.31 1.42 15.88
CA GLU A 104 8.45 1.48 17.06
C GLU A 104 8.92 2.55 18.05
N GLU A 105 10.23 2.75 18.22
CA GLU A 105 10.77 3.82 19.06
C GLU A 105 10.39 5.22 18.53
N ILE A 106 10.49 5.42 17.21
CA ILE A 106 10.07 6.66 16.56
C ILE A 106 8.57 6.86 16.72
N ARG A 107 7.77 5.81 16.53
CA ARG A 107 6.32 5.84 16.72
C ARG A 107 5.95 6.24 18.15
N ALA A 108 6.55 5.60 19.16
CA ALA A 108 6.31 5.90 20.56
C ALA A 108 6.63 7.37 20.90
N LYS A 109 7.77 7.88 20.42
CA LYS A 109 8.15 9.30 20.57
C LYS A 109 7.12 10.25 19.94
N CYS A 110 6.55 9.88 18.80
CA CYS A 110 5.53 10.68 18.10
C CYS A 110 4.19 10.67 18.85
N GLU A 111 3.74 9.50 19.30
CA GLU A 111 2.52 9.36 20.10
C GLU A 111 2.61 10.15 21.41
N GLU A 112 3.76 10.11 22.08
CA GLU A 112 3.99 10.93 23.26
C GLU A 112 3.97 12.43 22.95
N ALA A 113 4.59 12.85 21.84
CA ALA A 113 4.59 14.25 21.44
C ALA A 113 3.17 14.75 21.15
N ALA A 114 2.34 13.93 20.49
CA ALA A 114 0.93 14.22 20.25
C ALA A 114 0.15 14.35 21.56
N LYS A 115 0.27 13.38 22.47
CA LYS A 115 -0.36 13.43 23.81
C LYS A 115 0.04 14.69 24.60
N ARG A 116 1.33 15.07 24.55
CA ARG A 116 1.82 16.30 25.20
C ARG A 116 1.21 17.55 24.58
N HIS A 117 1.04 17.59 23.27
CA HIS A 117 0.41 18.70 22.57
C HIS A 117 -1.07 18.84 22.93
N ASP A 118 -1.82 17.73 22.91
CA ASP A 118 -3.24 17.72 23.27
C ASP A 118 -3.48 18.14 24.72
N ARG A 119 -2.64 17.66 25.64
CA ARG A 119 -2.70 18.08 27.05
C ARG A 119 -2.46 19.57 27.22
N LYS A 120 -1.47 20.14 26.51
CA LYS A 120 -1.22 21.59 26.54
C LYS A 120 -2.39 22.40 25.97
N ILE A 121 -3.05 21.91 24.91
CA ILE A 121 -4.24 22.56 24.36
C ILE A 121 -5.36 22.58 25.41
N ALA A 122 -5.62 21.43 26.05
CA ALA A 122 -6.65 21.33 27.09
C ALA A 122 -6.35 22.25 28.29
N GLU A 123 -5.12 22.23 28.81
CA GLU A 123 -4.68 23.11 29.90
C GLU A 123 -4.85 24.61 29.54
N ASN A 124 -4.49 24.99 28.31
CA ASN A 124 -4.64 26.37 27.83
C ASN A 124 -6.11 26.77 27.65
N ALA A 125 -6.98 25.86 27.22
CA ALA A 125 -8.42 26.11 27.13
C ALA A 125 -9.03 26.33 28.51
N VAL A 126 -8.65 25.53 29.52
CA VAL A 126 -9.09 25.69 30.90
C VAL A 126 -8.62 27.02 31.48
N LYS A 127 -7.35 27.39 31.27
CA LYS A 127 -6.80 28.69 31.72
C LYS A 127 -7.54 29.88 31.09
N LYS A 128 -7.85 29.82 29.78
CA LYS A 128 -8.64 30.86 29.09
C LYS A 128 -10.05 30.98 29.67
N ALA A 129 -10.74 29.85 29.89
CA ALA A 129 -12.07 29.84 30.48
C ALA A 129 -12.09 30.41 31.91
N ALA A 130 -11.08 30.10 32.72
CA ALA A 130 -10.92 30.65 34.07
C ALA A 130 -10.64 32.17 34.05
N ALA A 131 -9.80 32.65 33.13
CA ALA A 131 -9.50 34.07 32.97
C ALA A 131 -10.73 34.88 32.51
N GLN A 132 -11.54 34.34 31.59
CA GLN A 132 -12.81 34.97 31.16
C GLN A 132 -13.82 35.08 32.32
N LYS A 133 -13.98 34.03 33.13
CA LYS A 133 -14.85 34.08 34.32
C LYS A 133 -14.37 35.11 35.35
N ARG A 134 -13.05 35.27 35.51
CA ARG A 134 -12.47 36.23 36.47
C ARG A 134 -12.61 37.67 35.99
N GLY A 135 -12.38 37.95 34.71
CA GLY A 135 -12.59 39.27 34.11
C GLY A 135 -14.06 39.71 34.08
N SER A 136 -15.00 38.76 33.88
CA SER A 136 -16.44 39.05 33.96
C SER A 136 -16.89 39.43 35.37
N LYS A 137 -16.30 38.85 36.42
CA LYS A 137 -16.62 39.19 37.82
C LYS A 137 -16.07 40.56 38.24
N THR A 138 -14.89 40.93 37.77
CA THR A 138 -14.27 42.23 38.09
C THR A 138 -14.94 43.42 37.38
N ARG A 139 -15.66 43.18 36.27
CA ARG A 139 -16.36 44.24 35.51
C ARG A 139 -17.81 44.47 35.96
N ALA A 140 -18.33 43.61 36.84
CA ALA A 140 -19.69 43.64 37.36
C ALA A 140 -19.77 44.09 38.84
N ALA A 141 -18.62 44.44 39.43
CA ALA A 141 -18.47 45.06 40.74
C ALA A 141 -17.94 46.47 40.57
#